data_AF-A0A356R9M0-F1
#
_entry.id   AF-A0A356R9M0-F1
#
_cell.length_a   1.000
_cell.length_b   1.000
_cell.length_c   1.000
_cell.angle_alpha   90.00
_cell.angle_beta   90.00
_cell.angle_gamma   90.00
#
_symmetry.space_group_name_H-M   'P 1'
#
loop_
_entity.id
_entity.type
_entity.pdbx_description
1 polymer ?
#
loop_
_entity_poly.entity_id
_entity_poly.type
_entity_poly.pdbx_seq_one_letter_code
_entity_poly.pdbx_strand_id
1 'polypeptide(L)'
;MRFCTIQQRFRESYCSIAKIGLQLLFLTIIVMMTHPQRLMGAASPQFIIEAPEPLEPLAARLKDIHPQALQRMMDFMGLEHPGPPIRVILAPNESPLAQEASEWMSGYAVSQTSTIVLLTDRSLTYPNDSLNEVFLHEIGHILAHRAAGEQPLPRWFDEGLAMMAARRWDLEDRARLVWAMVSDTQVSLNELNTLFSKDETSVRRAYVLAYAFTQDLLEHTGQDTPKRILAKIQQGMSFPEAFAQTTFMTLTEAEEQFWGRQTLWNRWIPVATSSGMVWLAITLLAFWAFTRQRKRAAAIKKQWREDDFDL
;
A
#
# COMPACT_ATOMS: atom_id res chain seq x y z
N MET A 1 -43.16 36.91 -61.60
CA MET A 1 -43.59 36.32 -60.31
C MET A 1 -43.26 34.82 -60.22
N ARG A 2 -41.98 34.42 -60.27
CA ARG A 2 -41.56 33.01 -60.06
C ARG A 2 -40.27 32.84 -59.23
N PHE A 3 -39.74 33.92 -58.63
CA PHE A 3 -38.53 33.88 -57.80
C PHE A 3 -38.78 33.86 -56.28
N CYS A 4 -40.01 34.13 -55.83
CA CYS A 4 -40.31 34.22 -54.39
C CYS A 4 -40.54 32.83 -53.74
N THR A 5 -40.92 31.81 -54.52
CA THR A 5 -41.31 30.50 -53.97
C THR A 5 -40.13 29.57 -53.66
N ILE A 6 -38.95 29.81 -54.25
CA ILE A 6 -37.76 28.94 -54.06
C ILE A 6 -37.05 29.26 -52.73
N GLN A 7 -36.90 30.52 -52.36
CA GLN A 7 -36.25 30.90 -51.09
C GLN A 7 -37.01 30.42 -49.85
N GLN A 8 -38.34 30.35 -49.91
CA GLN A 8 -39.16 29.91 -48.79
C GLN A 8 -39.01 28.41 -48.52
N ARG A 9 -38.92 27.60 -49.60
CA ARG A 9 -38.74 26.14 -49.51
C ARG A 9 -37.37 25.72 -48.97
N PHE A 10 -36.32 26.49 -49.29
CA PHE A 10 -34.99 26.28 -48.71
C PHE A 10 -34.97 26.62 -47.22
N ARG A 11 -35.58 27.73 -46.80
CA ARG A 11 -35.59 28.15 -45.39
C ARG A 11 -36.35 27.18 -44.49
N GLU A 12 -37.45 26.60 -44.96
CA GLU A 12 -38.18 25.54 -44.25
C GLU A 12 -37.36 24.25 -44.15
N SER A 13 -36.65 23.87 -45.22
CA SER A 13 -35.79 22.68 -45.25
C SER A 13 -34.60 22.82 -44.29
N TYR A 14 -33.94 23.97 -44.25
CA TYR A 14 -32.85 24.24 -43.30
C TYR A 14 -33.34 24.27 -41.85
N CYS A 15 -34.53 24.80 -41.57
CA CYS A 15 -35.12 24.77 -40.22
C CYS A 15 -35.47 23.35 -39.78
N SER A 16 -35.93 22.50 -40.71
CA SER A 16 -36.23 21.09 -40.44
C SER A 16 -34.96 20.27 -40.19
N ILE A 17 -33.92 20.43 -41.01
CA ILE A 17 -32.64 19.74 -40.85
C ILE A 17 -31.93 20.17 -39.55
N ALA A 18 -31.96 21.46 -39.21
CA ALA A 18 -31.40 21.95 -37.95
C ALA A 18 -32.15 21.43 -36.72
N LYS A 19 -33.48 21.29 -36.79
CA LYS A 19 -34.29 20.67 -35.72
C LYS A 19 -34.00 19.18 -35.56
N ILE A 20 -33.84 18.45 -36.67
CA ILE A 20 -33.49 17.03 -36.64
C ILE A 20 -32.08 16.83 -36.07
N GLY A 21 -31.11 17.67 -36.46
CA GLY A 21 -29.76 17.66 -35.91
C GLY A 21 -29.72 17.96 -34.41
N LEU A 22 -30.51 18.93 -33.95
CA LEU A 22 -30.61 19.27 -32.53
C LEU A 22 -31.33 18.18 -31.73
N GLN A 23 -32.39 17.57 -32.28
CA GLN A 23 -33.09 16.44 -31.65
C GLN A 23 -32.21 15.20 -31.58
N LEU A 24 -31.42 14.90 -32.61
CA LEU A 24 -30.45 13.81 -32.58
C LEU A 24 -29.35 14.09 -31.55
N LEU A 25 -28.81 15.31 -31.48
CA LEU A 25 -27.81 15.68 -30.46
C LEU A 25 -28.38 15.55 -29.03
N PHE A 26 -29.62 16.00 -28.82
CA PHE A 26 -30.32 15.83 -27.54
C PHE A 26 -30.58 14.35 -27.23
N LEU A 27 -30.94 13.54 -28.23
CA LEU A 27 -31.13 12.10 -28.06
C LEU A 27 -29.81 11.39 -27.73
N THR A 28 -28.68 11.79 -28.33
CA THR A 28 -27.36 11.23 -28.01
C THR A 28 -26.89 11.63 -26.61
N ILE A 29 -27.14 12.88 -26.20
CA ILE A 29 -26.83 13.34 -24.83
C ILE A 29 -27.73 12.63 -23.81
N ILE A 30 -29.02 12.44 -24.12
CA ILE A 30 -29.93 11.67 -23.27
C ILE A 30 -29.49 10.21 -23.23
N VAL A 31 -29.12 9.57 -24.35
CA VAL A 31 -28.63 8.18 -24.36
C VAL A 31 -27.30 8.04 -23.60
N MET A 32 -26.40 9.04 -23.63
CA MET A 32 -25.23 9.05 -22.74
C MET A 32 -25.58 9.25 -21.27
N MET A 33 -26.64 10.02 -20.95
CA MET A 33 -27.12 10.22 -19.57
C MET A 33 -28.05 9.10 -19.06
N THR A 34 -28.63 8.32 -19.96
CA THR A 34 -29.52 7.19 -19.67
C THR A 34 -28.87 5.85 -20.00
N HIS A 35 -27.55 5.79 -20.18
CA HIS A 35 -26.87 4.59 -19.77
C HIS A 35 -27.03 4.54 -18.26
N PRO A 36 -27.86 3.65 -17.69
CA PRO A 36 -27.64 3.30 -16.31
C PRO A 36 -26.19 2.81 -16.32
N GLN A 37 -25.28 3.58 -15.71
CA GLN A 37 -24.18 2.93 -15.03
C GLN A 37 -24.91 1.88 -14.20
N ARG A 38 -24.79 0.60 -14.60
CA ARG A 38 -25.09 -0.46 -13.67
C ARG A 38 -24.22 -0.11 -12.49
N LEU A 39 -24.83 0.44 -11.45
CA LEU A 39 -24.34 0.35 -10.09
C LEU A 39 -24.36 -1.17 -9.82
N MET A 40 -23.43 -1.90 -10.43
CA MET A 40 -22.93 -3.12 -9.82
C MET A 40 -22.39 -2.59 -8.51
N GLY A 41 -23.17 -2.75 -7.43
CA GLY A 41 -22.67 -2.46 -6.10
C GLY A 41 -21.31 -3.14 -6.03
N ALA A 42 -20.27 -2.35 -5.73
CA ALA A 42 -18.90 -2.84 -5.68
C ALA A 42 -18.90 -4.16 -4.88
N ALA A 43 -18.61 -5.26 -5.57
CA ALA A 43 -18.81 -6.59 -5.01
C ALA A 43 -17.78 -6.78 -3.89
N SER A 44 -18.22 -6.56 -2.65
CA SER A 44 -17.37 -6.65 -1.48
C SER A 44 -17.29 -8.11 -1.01
N PRO A 45 -16.18 -8.54 -0.38
CA PRO A 45 -16.09 -9.82 0.30
C PRO A 45 -17.27 -10.03 1.26
N GLN A 46 -17.89 -11.20 1.17
CA GLN A 46 -18.96 -11.61 2.07
C GLN A 46 -18.39 -12.46 3.19
N PHE A 47 -18.97 -12.36 4.39
CA PHE A 47 -18.50 -13.07 5.57
C PHE A 47 -19.60 -13.93 6.18
N ILE A 48 -19.25 -15.17 6.54
CA ILE A 48 -20.06 -16.05 7.38
C ILE A 48 -19.35 -16.10 8.73
N ILE A 49 -19.84 -15.32 9.71
CA ILE A 49 -19.20 -15.22 11.02
C ILE A 49 -19.87 -16.17 12.00
N GLU A 50 -19.08 -17.08 12.56
CA GLU A 50 -19.44 -18.00 13.63
C GLU A 50 -18.85 -17.52 14.94
N ALA A 51 -19.72 -17.23 15.91
CA ALA A 51 -19.33 -16.72 17.21
C ALA A 51 -20.15 -17.41 18.31
N PRO A 52 -19.54 -17.74 19.46
CA PRO A 52 -20.27 -18.02 20.68
C PRO A 52 -21.16 -16.83 21.09
N GLU A 53 -22.27 -17.09 21.79
CA GLU A 53 -23.22 -16.06 22.25
C GLU A 53 -22.56 -14.84 22.92
N PRO A 54 -21.54 -14.99 23.80
CA PRO A 54 -20.86 -13.84 24.41
C PRO A 54 -20.11 -12.92 23.41
N LEU A 55 -19.77 -13.43 22.23
CA LEU A 55 -18.99 -12.75 21.19
C LEU A 55 -19.85 -12.22 20.04
N GLU A 56 -21.17 -12.37 20.09
CA GLU A 56 -22.09 -11.81 19.09
C GLU A 56 -21.94 -10.28 18.87
N PRO A 57 -21.72 -9.44 19.90
CA PRO A 57 -21.45 -8.02 19.70
C PRO A 57 -20.17 -7.76 18.89
N LEU A 58 -19.16 -8.61 19.08
CA LEU A 58 -17.91 -8.53 18.34
C LEU A 58 -18.10 -8.98 16.88
N ALA A 59 -18.86 -10.06 16.67
CA ALA A 59 -19.24 -10.53 15.34
C ALA A 59 -20.02 -9.45 14.56
N ALA A 60 -20.95 -8.74 15.22
CA ALA A 60 -21.67 -7.63 14.61
C ALA A 60 -20.74 -6.47 14.18
N ARG A 61 -19.73 -6.14 15.00
CA ARG A 61 -18.74 -5.11 14.65
C ARG A 61 -17.88 -5.50 13.45
N LEU A 62 -17.50 -6.77 13.33
CA LEU A 62 -16.71 -7.25 12.18
C LEU A 62 -17.53 -7.28 10.88
N LYS A 63 -18.85 -7.45 10.95
CA LYS A 63 -19.75 -7.33 9.79
C LYS A 63 -19.84 -5.90 9.26
N ASP A 64 -19.60 -4.90 10.11
CA ASP A 64 -19.69 -3.47 9.77
C ASP A 64 -18.38 -2.89 9.22
N ILE A 65 -17.42 -3.73 8.79
CA ILE A 65 -16.21 -3.24 8.13
C ILE A 65 -16.58 -2.44 6.88
N HIS A 66 -16.00 -1.25 6.77
CA HIS A 66 -16.24 -0.34 5.67
C HIS A 66 -15.96 -1.01 4.31
N PRO A 67 -16.96 -1.10 3.41
CA PRO A 67 -16.80 -1.70 2.09
C PRO A 67 -15.65 -1.09 1.27
N GLN A 68 -15.37 0.20 1.48
CA GLN A 68 -14.25 0.89 0.82
C GLN A 68 -12.88 0.33 1.22
N ALA A 69 -12.71 -0.14 2.46
CA ALA A 69 -11.46 -0.76 2.89
C ALA A 69 -11.25 -2.08 2.15
N LEU A 70 -12.29 -2.91 2.07
CA LEU A 70 -12.25 -4.17 1.36
C LEU A 70 -12.03 -3.98 -0.15
N GLN A 71 -12.66 -2.96 -0.75
CA GLN A 71 -12.43 -2.62 -2.16
C GLN A 71 -10.97 -2.23 -2.41
N ARG A 72 -10.36 -1.40 -1.55
CA ARG A 72 -8.94 -1.05 -1.70
C ARG A 72 -8.03 -2.26 -1.62
N MET A 73 -8.34 -3.22 -0.75
CA MET A 73 -7.59 -4.47 -0.66
C MET A 73 -7.73 -5.29 -1.94
N MET A 74 -8.96 -5.41 -2.48
CA MET A 74 -9.19 -6.09 -3.76
C MET A 74 -8.44 -5.41 -4.90
N ASP A 75 -8.51 -4.08 -5.00
CA ASP A 75 -7.81 -3.30 -6.02
C ASP A 75 -6.29 -3.49 -5.94
N PHE A 76 -5.74 -3.49 -4.72
CA PHE A 76 -4.31 -3.72 -4.46
C PHE A 76 -3.87 -5.12 -4.93
N MET A 77 -4.68 -6.15 -4.68
CA MET A 77 -4.41 -7.52 -5.13
C MET A 77 -4.75 -7.76 -6.61
N GLY A 78 -5.51 -6.86 -7.24
CA GLY A 78 -5.96 -7.02 -8.63
C GLY A 78 -7.21 -7.87 -8.81
N LEU A 79 -8.03 -8.00 -7.78
CA LEU A 79 -9.27 -8.78 -7.83
C LEU A 79 -10.45 -7.93 -8.31
N GLU A 80 -11.10 -8.38 -9.39
CA GLU A 80 -12.37 -7.80 -9.85
C GLU A 80 -13.58 -8.37 -9.10
N HIS A 81 -13.46 -9.59 -8.60
CA HIS A 81 -14.53 -10.31 -7.91
C HIS A 81 -14.02 -10.77 -6.54
N PRO A 82 -14.85 -10.67 -5.49
CA PRO A 82 -14.41 -11.02 -4.14
C PRO A 82 -14.20 -12.53 -3.98
N GLY A 83 -14.85 -13.37 -4.80
CA GLY A 83 -14.86 -14.83 -4.65
C GLY A 83 -15.97 -15.30 -3.69
N PRO A 84 -15.91 -16.57 -3.24
CA PRO A 84 -16.91 -17.12 -2.32
C PRO A 84 -16.86 -16.44 -0.94
N PRO A 85 -17.93 -16.56 -0.14
CA PRO A 85 -17.94 -16.06 1.23
C PRO A 85 -16.75 -16.59 2.05
N ILE A 86 -16.18 -15.72 2.87
CA ILE A 86 -15.10 -16.04 3.80
C ILE A 86 -15.73 -16.47 5.12
N ARG A 87 -15.43 -17.67 5.58
CA ARG A 87 -15.85 -18.16 6.88
C ARG A 87 -14.96 -17.54 7.96
N VAL A 88 -15.54 -16.95 8.99
CA VAL A 88 -14.81 -16.29 10.07
C VAL A 88 -15.24 -16.93 11.39
N ILE A 89 -14.30 -17.47 12.14
CA ILE A 89 -14.56 -18.12 13.43
C ILE A 89 -13.98 -17.25 14.53
N LEU A 90 -14.82 -16.80 15.46
CA LEU A 90 -14.37 -16.19 16.71
C LEU A 90 -14.09 -17.29 17.72
N ALA A 91 -12.81 -17.49 18.03
CA ALA A 91 -12.31 -18.60 18.81
C ALA A 91 -11.78 -18.09 20.17
N PRO A 92 -12.54 -18.26 21.27
CA PRO A 92 -12.04 -18.06 22.62
C PRO A 92 -10.87 -18.98 22.94
N ASN A 93 -10.08 -18.65 23.95
CA ASN A 93 -8.90 -19.42 24.36
C ASN A 93 -9.21 -20.90 24.69
N GLU A 94 -10.41 -21.18 25.18
CA GLU A 94 -10.85 -22.52 25.55
C GLU A 94 -11.21 -23.38 24.32
N SER A 95 -11.33 -22.79 23.13
CA SER A 95 -11.70 -23.51 21.91
C SER A 95 -10.56 -24.41 21.41
N PRO A 96 -10.86 -25.56 20.77
CA PRO A 96 -9.82 -26.43 20.20
C PRO A 96 -8.92 -25.70 19.20
N LEU A 97 -9.50 -24.82 18.37
CA LEU A 97 -8.78 -24.01 17.39
C LEU A 97 -7.76 -23.05 18.03
N ALA A 98 -8.07 -22.54 19.22
CA ALA A 98 -7.15 -21.70 19.98
C ALA A 98 -6.07 -22.52 20.71
N GLN A 99 -6.34 -23.76 21.10
CA GLN A 99 -5.36 -24.63 21.76
C GLN A 99 -4.32 -25.18 20.79
N GLU A 100 -4.70 -25.42 19.53
CA GLU A 100 -3.79 -25.89 18.48
C GLU A 100 -2.90 -24.77 17.91
N ALA A 101 -3.32 -23.52 18.03
CA ALA A 101 -2.55 -22.38 17.54
C ALA A 101 -1.39 -22.02 18.49
N SER A 102 -0.23 -21.65 17.95
CA SER A 102 0.91 -21.20 18.77
C SER A 102 0.56 -19.93 19.55
N GLU A 103 0.96 -19.82 20.82
CA GLU A 103 0.52 -18.75 21.75
C GLU A 103 0.68 -17.32 21.22
N TRP A 104 1.70 -17.06 20.41
CA TRP A 104 1.99 -15.75 19.83
C TRP A 104 1.05 -15.32 18.70
N MET A 105 0.25 -16.23 18.13
CA MET A 105 -0.70 -15.91 17.06
C MET A 105 -1.92 -15.20 17.63
N SER A 106 -2.35 -14.09 17.01
CA SER A 106 -3.63 -13.42 17.33
C SER A 106 -4.78 -13.82 16.38
N GLY A 107 -4.44 -14.49 15.27
CA GLY A 107 -5.35 -15.00 14.27
C GLY A 107 -4.58 -15.79 13.21
N TYR A 108 -5.30 -16.50 12.34
CA TYR A 108 -4.73 -17.14 11.16
C TYR A 108 -5.77 -17.37 10.07
N ALA A 109 -5.32 -17.36 8.82
CA ALA A 109 -6.10 -17.69 7.64
C ALA A 109 -5.71 -19.06 7.07
N VAL A 110 -6.73 -19.85 6.72
CA VAL A 110 -6.60 -21.07 5.91
C VAL A 110 -7.17 -20.76 4.52
N SER A 111 -6.27 -20.31 3.64
CA SER A 111 -6.66 -19.75 2.34
C SER A 111 -7.38 -20.74 1.42
N GLN A 112 -7.01 -22.03 1.47
CA GLN A 112 -7.61 -23.09 0.66
C GLN A 112 -9.09 -23.31 0.96
N THR A 113 -9.50 -23.07 2.21
CA THR A 113 -10.90 -23.24 2.65
C THR A 113 -11.59 -21.91 2.88
N SER A 114 -10.95 -20.78 2.51
CA SER A 114 -11.47 -19.43 2.75
C SER A 114 -11.92 -19.22 4.20
N THR A 115 -11.16 -19.75 5.16
CA THR A 115 -11.48 -19.71 6.58
C THR A 115 -10.50 -18.82 7.32
N ILE A 116 -11.02 -17.93 8.17
CA ILE A 116 -10.26 -17.09 9.09
C ILE A 116 -10.63 -17.50 10.51
N VAL A 117 -9.63 -17.66 11.37
CA VAL A 117 -9.81 -17.89 12.80
C VAL A 117 -9.23 -16.70 13.55
N LEU A 118 -10.06 -16.03 14.34
CA LEU A 118 -9.67 -14.91 15.18
C LEU A 118 -9.65 -15.35 16.64
N LEU A 119 -8.49 -15.23 17.29
CA LEU A 119 -8.25 -15.70 18.64
C LEU A 119 -8.54 -14.56 19.63
N THR A 120 -9.73 -14.55 20.20
CA THR A 120 -10.32 -13.31 20.79
C THR A 120 -9.70 -12.89 22.12
N ASP A 121 -9.13 -13.84 22.85
CA ASP A 121 -8.63 -13.62 24.21
C ASP A 121 -7.10 -13.52 24.27
N ARG A 122 -6.44 -13.47 23.11
CA ARG A 122 -5.00 -13.36 23.01
C ARG A 122 -4.56 -11.91 22.92
N SER A 123 -3.42 -11.62 23.56
CA SER A 123 -2.76 -10.32 23.43
C SER A 123 -2.45 -10.05 21.96
N LEU A 124 -2.87 -8.88 21.49
CA LEU A 124 -2.56 -8.40 20.15
C LEU A 124 -1.05 -8.24 20.04
N THR A 125 -0.45 -9.06 19.19
CA THR A 125 0.98 -9.10 18.98
C THR A 125 1.28 -8.50 17.62
N TYR A 126 2.43 -7.82 17.50
CA TYR A 126 2.92 -7.30 16.22
C TYR A 126 2.78 -8.38 15.13
N PRO A 127 2.22 -8.06 13.95
CA PRO A 127 2.05 -6.70 13.39
C PRO A 127 0.76 -5.95 13.73
N ASN A 128 -0.15 -6.52 14.52
CA ASN A 128 -1.50 -5.97 14.70
C ASN A 128 -1.72 -5.38 16.09
N ASP A 129 -2.32 -4.19 16.17
CA ASP A 129 -2.63 -3.47 17.41
C ASP A 129 -4.14 -3.47 17.74
N SER A 130 -4.97 -4.05 16.86
CA SER A 130 -6.40 -4.27 17.10
C SER A 130 -6.90 -5.55 16.43
N LEU A 131 -8.00 -6.13 16.95
CA LEU A 131 -8.64 -7.29 16.31
C LEU A 131 -9.09 -6.97 14.87
N ASN A 132 -9.48 -5.71 14.60
CA ASN A 132 -9.82 -5.29 13.25
C ASN A 132 -8.62 -5.33 12.30
N GLU A 133 -7.43 -4.98 12.78
CA GLU A 133 -6.19 -5.09 11.99
C GLU A 133 -5.81 -6.54 11.74
N VAL A 134 -5.91 -7.41 12.76
CA VAL A 134 -5.76 -8.87 12.58
C VAL A 134 -6.72 -9.35 11.51
N PHE A 135 -8.00 -8.99 11.60
CA PHE A 135 -8.99 -9.45 10.64
C PHE A 135 -8.71 -8.96 9.21
N LEU A 136 -8.34 -7.70 9.02
CA LEU A 136 -7.94 -7.19 7.70
C LEU A 136 -6.67 -7.86 7.19
N HIS A 137 -5.70 -8.15 8.06
CA HIS A 137 -4.50 -8.91 7.71
C HIS A 137 -4.86 -10.31 7.21
N GLU A 138 -5.71 -11.04 7.95
CA GLU A 138 -6.17 -12.38 7.55
C GLU A 138 -6.98 -12.36 6.24
N ILE A 139 -7.80 -11.32 6.01
CA ILE A 139 -8.48 -11.12 4.72
C ILE A 139 -7.45 -10.96 3.60
N GLY A 140 -6.35 -10.24 3.87
CA GLY A 140 -5.24 -10.05 2.93
C GLY A 140 -4.70 -11.36 2.38
N HIS A 141 -4.46 -12.36 3.24
CA HIS A 141 -4.01 -13.68 2.83
C HIS A 141 -5.02 -14.41 1.92
N ILE A 142 -6.31 -14.35 2.27
CA ILE A 142 -7.37 -14.97 1.45
C ILE A 142 -7.41 -14.32 0.06
N LEU A 143 -7.36 -13.00 -0.01
CA LEU A 143 -7.43 -12.26 -1.27
C LEU A 143 -6.16 -12.46 -2.12
N ALA A 144 -4.98 -12.47 -1.50
CA ALA A 144 -3.72 -12.75 -2.20
C ALA A 144 -3.74 -14.16 -2.82
N HIS A 145 -4.20 -15.15 -2.06
CA HIS A 145 -4.32 -16.53 -2.56
C HIS A 145 -5.31 -16.65 -3.73
N ARG A 146 -6.46 -15.98 -3.65
CA ARG A 146 -7.44 -15.91 -4.75
C ARG A 146 -6.86 -15.24 -5.99
N ALA A 147 -6.16 -14.12 -5.81
CA ALA A 147 -5.54 -13.37 -6.89
C ALA A 147 -4.41 -14.15 -7.58
N ALA A 148 -3.69 -14.99 -6.83
CA ALA A 148 -2.68 -15.90 -7.35
C ALA A 148 -3.25 -17.15 -8.04
N GLY A 149 -4.58 -17.30 -8.14
CA GLY A 149 -5.20 -18.50 -8.68
C GLY A 149 -4.95 -19.75 -7.82
N GLU A 150 -4.99 -19.59 -6.50
CA GLU A 150 -4.78 -20.64 -5.49
C GLU A 150 -3.37 -21.26 -5.52
N GLN A 151 -2.43 -20.63 -6.21
CA GLN A 151 -1.03 -21.04 -6.21
C GLN A 151 -0.32 -20.59 -4.92
N PRO A 152 0.70 -21.33 -4.46
CA PRO A 152 1.49 -20.93 -3.31
C PRO A 152 2.33 -19.69 -3.60
N LEU A 153 2.41 -18.80 -2.60
CA LEU A 153 3.26 -17.62 -2.62
C LEU A 153 4.42 -17.81 -1.62
N PRO A 154 5.60 -17.21 -1.86
CA PRO A 154 6.63 -17.13 -0.82
C PRO A 154 6.07 -16.41 0.41
N ARG A 155 6.38 -16.93 1.59
CA ARG A 155 5.80 -16.44 2.85
C ARG A 155 6.06 -14.96 3.06
N TRP A 156 7.28 -14.48 2.82
CA TRP A 156 7.59 -13.05 2.95
C TRP A 156 6.70 -12.16 2.08
N PHE A 157 6.33 -12.63 0.88
CA PHE A 157 5.54 -11.84 -0.06
C PHE A 157 4.08 -11.83 0.36
N ASP A 158 3.53 -13.00 0.69
CA ASP A 158 2.16 -13.12 1.21
C ASP A 158 1.95 -12.26 2.48
N GLU A 159 2.90 -12.31 3.41
CA GLU A 159 2.89 -11.51 4.64
C GLU A 159 3.03 -10.01 4.38
N GLY A 160 3.97 -9.64 3.51
CA GLY A 160 4.15 -8.26 3.09
C GLY A 160 2.89 -7.70 2.42
N LEU A 161 2.24 -8.47 1.55
CA LEU A 161 0.99 -8.09 0.90
C LEU A 161 -0.17 -7.97 1.91
N ALA A 162 -0.33 -8.93 2.83
CA ALA A 162 -1.35 -8.88 3.87
C ALA A 162 -1.18 -7.65 4.77
N MET A 163 0.05 -7.34 5.17
CA MET A 163 0.37 -6.15 5.96
C MET A 163 0.17 -4.84 5.18
N MET A 164 0.52 -4.80 3.89
CA MET A 164 0.30 -3.63 3.04
C MET A 164 -1.20 -3.38 2.78
N ALA A 165 -1.97 -4.45 2.55
CA ALA A 165 -3.40 -4.37 2.25
C ALA A 165 -4.24 -3.98 3.48
N ALA A 166 -3.87 -4.49 4.66
CA ALA A 166 -4.56 -4.16 5.91
C ALA A 166 -4.36 -2.69 6.34
N ARG A 167 -3.34 -2.00 5.81
CA ARG A 167 -2.88 -0.72 6.34
C ARG A 167 -3.76 0.48 5.96
N ARG A 168 -4.01 1.31 6.99
CA ARG A 168 -3.99 2.78 6.90
C ARG A 168 -2.56 3.26 7.14
N TRP A 169 -2.18 4.41 6.60
CA TRP A 169 -0.82 5.00 6.52
C TRP A 169 0.06 5.07 7.80
N ASP A 170 -0.36 4.62 8.99
CA ASP A 170 0.27 4.93 10.30
C ASP A 170 1.47 4.05 10.70
N LEU A 171 1.64 2.89 10.07
CA LEU A 171 2.69 1.96 10.47
C LEU A 171 4.06 2.23 9.76
N GLU A 172 4.18 3.28 8.94
CA GLU A 172 5.46 3.74 8.36
C GLU A 172 6.49 4.08 9.45
N ASP A 173 6.03 4.77 10.51
CA ASP A 173 6.90 5.25 11.58
C ASP A 173 7.37 4.10 12.49
N ARG A 174 6.56 3.07 12.66
CA ARG A 174 6.89 1.89 13.47
C ARG A 174 7.83 0.93 12.75
N ALA A 175 7.68 0.74 11.45
CA ALA A 175 8.62 -0.05 10.66
C ALA A 175 10.03 0.54 10.72
N ARG A 176 10.16 1.87 10.62
CA ARG A 176 11.43 2.58 10.84
C ARG A 176 12.01 2.37 12.25
N LEU A 177 11.16 2.43 13.28
CA LEU A 177 11.59 2.28 14.68
C LEU A 177 12.04 0.85 15.01
N VAL A 178 11.33 -0.17 14.49
CA VAL A 178 11.69 -1.58 14.69
C VAL A 178 12.87 -1.98 13.82
N TRP A 179 13.01 -1.39 12.63
CA TRP A 179 14.19 -1.57 11.77
C TRP A 179 15.51 -1.16 12.44
N ALA A 180 15.49 -0.05 13.18
CA ALA A 180 16.65 0.42 13.95
C ALA A 180 17.15 -0.62 14.98
N MET A 181 16.29 -1.57 15.40
CA MET A 181 16.63 -2.64 16.33
C MET A 181 17.09 -3.94 15.64
N VAL A 182 16.87 -4.10 14.33
CA VAL A 182 17.10 -5.35 13.56
C VAL A 182 18.33 -5.26 12.63
N SER A 183 18.96 -4.10 12.52
CA SER A 183 19.88 -3.73 11.42
C SER A 183 21.25 -4.44 11.35
N ASP A 184 21.57 -5.39 12.24
CA ASP A 184 22.94 -5.92 12.34
C ASP A 184 23.23 -7.13 11.44
N THR A 185 22.23 -7.73 10.77
CA THR A 185 22.44 -8.86 9.84
C THR A 185 21.54 -8.78 8.62
N GLN A 186 22.17 -8.79 7.44
CA GLN A 186 21.48 -8.97 6.15
C GLN A 186 20.93 -10.39 6.09
N VAL A 187 19.66 -10.53 5.70
CA VAL A 187 18.91 -11.79 5.64
C VAL A 187 18.43 -11.97 4.19
N SER A 188 18.71 -13.11 3.57
CA SER A 188 18.17 -13.43 2.22
C SER A 188 16.67 -13.68 2.27
N LEU A 189 15.93 -13.57 1.15
CA LEU A 189 14.48 -13.85 1.16
C LEU A 189 14.18 -15.32 1.47
N ASN A 190 15.08 -16.24 1.09
CA ASN A 190 14.97 -17.64 1.46
C ASN A 190 15.12 -17.83 2.97
N GLU A 191 16.11 -17.16 3.59
CA GLU A 191 16.27 -17.20 5.04
C GLU A 191 15.08 -16.54 5.74
N LEU A 192 14.59 -15.41 5.22
CA LEU A 192 13.40 -14.73 5.71
C LEU A 192 12.17 -15.65 5.73
N ASN A 193 11.96 -16.43 4.66
CA ASN A 193 10.90 -17.44 4.64
C ASN A 193 11.04 -18.46 5.77
N THR A 194 12.27 -18.86 6.13
CA THR A 194 12.50 -19.82 7.22
C THR A 194 12.26 -19.23 8.61
N LEU A 195 12.38 -17.91 8.78
CA LEU A 195 12.17 -17.25 10.08
C LEU A 195 10.72 -17.37 10.58
N PHE A 196 9.76 -17.51 9.67
CA PHE A 196 8.33 -17.71 10.01
C PHE A 196 8.03 -19.05 10.69
N SER A 197 8.95 -20.01 10.66
CA SER A 197 8.78 -21.33 11.29
C SER A 197 9.66 -21.54 12.53
N LYS A 198 10.28 -20.48 13.04
CA LYS A 198 11.15 -20.52 14.23
C LYS A 198 10.38 -20.07 15.49
N ASP A 199 11.08 -19.50 16.45
CA ASP A 199 10.52 -18.95 17.68
C ASP A 199 9.83 -17.59 17.45
N GLU A 200 9.06 -17.13 18.43
CA GLU A 200 8.30 -15.87 18.36
C GLU A 200 9.17 -14.65 17.99
N THR A 201 10.40 -14.54 18.52
CA THR A 201 11.24 -13.37 18.24
C THR A 201 11.71 -13.37 16.78
N SER A 202 12.02 -14.55 16.24
CA SER A 202 12.33 -14.75 14.82
C SER A 202 11.14 -14.40 13.93
N VAL A 203 9.93 -14.83 14.31
CA VAL A 203 8.70 -14.55 13.56
C VAL A 203 8.40 -13.04 13.55
N ARG A 204 8.53 -12.37 14.69
CA ARG A 204 8.34 -10.90 14.78
C ARG A 204 9.32 -10.17 13.88
N ARG A 205 10.59 -10.60 13.87
CA ARG A 205 11.61 -10.09 12.94
C ARG A 205 11.22 -10.35 11.48
N ALA A 206 10.67 -11.52 11.18
CA ALA A 206 10.23 -11.89 9.83
C ALA A 206 9.12 -10.96 9.31
N TYR A 207 8.11 -10.66 10.13
CA TYR A 207 7.05 -9.70 9.76
C TYR A 207 7.61 -8.32 9.43
N VAL A 208 8.54 -7.80 10.25
CA VAL A 208 9.17 -6.48 10.02
C VAL A 208 9.93 -6.48 8.69
N LEU A 209 10.72 -7.53 8.44
CA LEU A 209 11.51 -7.67 7.22
C LEU A 209 10.64 -7.83 5.98
N ALA A 210 9.62 -8.69 6.04
CA ALA A 210 8.66 -8.92 4.95
C ALA A 210 7.94 -7.63 4.57
N TYR A 211 7.50 -6.88 5.57
CA TYR A 211 6.89 -5.57 5.38
C TYR A 211 7.86 -4.56 4.76
N ALA A 212 9.04 -4.38 5.36
CA ALA A 212 10.02 -3.40 4.90
C ALA A 212 10.49 -3.68 3.46
N PHE A 213 10.72 -4.96 3.15
CA PHE A 213 11.10 -5.38 1.81
C PHE A 213 9.99 -5.13 0.80
N THR A 214 8.75 -5.49 1.13
CA THR A 214 7.60 -5.28 0.23
C THR A 214 7.33 -3.80 0.03
N GLN A 215 7.40 -2.98 1.09
CA GLN A 215 7.25 -1.54 0.97
C GLN A 215 8.32 -0.93 0.04
N ASP A 216 9.61 -1.22 0.29
CA ASP A 216 10.71 -0.72 -0.53
C ASP A 216 10.58 -1.18 -1.99
N LEU A 217 10.17 -2.42 -2.23
CA LEU A 217 9.88 -2.93 -3.57
C LEU A 217 8.80 -2.09 -4.27
N LEU A 218 7.69 -1.79 -3.59
CA LEU A 218 6.57 -1.05 -4.17
C LEU A 218 6.87 0.43 -4.39
N GLU A 219 7.68 1.03 -3.52
CA GLU A 219 8.18 2.40 -3.69
C GLU A 219 8.99 2.55 -4.99
N HIS A 220 9.73 1.51 -5.40
CA HIS A 220 10.61 1.56 -6.58
C HIS A 220 10.02 0.94 -7.85
N THR A 221 9.05 0.03 -7.72
CA THR A 221 8.44 -0.67 -8.88
C THR A 221 7.03 -0.19 -9.21
N GLY A 222 6.36 0.51 -8.29
CA GLY A 222 4.99 0.98 -8.43
C GLY A 222 3.99 0.17 -7.60
N GLN A 223 2.89 0.84 -7.22
CA GLN A 223 1.83 0.26 -6.38
C GLN A 223 1.01 -0.83 -7.11
N ASP A 224 1.13 -0.94 -8.42
CA ASP A 224 0.46 -1.93 -9.24
C ASP A 224 1.28 -3.20 -9.48
N THR A 225 2.49 -3.28 -8.92
CA THR A 225 3.34 -4.48 -8.97
C THR A 225 2.66 -5.72 -8.40
N PRO A 226 1.98 -5.70 -7.23
CA PRO A 226 1.37 -6.90 -6.65
C PRO A 226 0.36 -7.54 -7.59
N LYS A 227 -0.62 -6.76 -8.08
CA LYS A 227 -1.63 -7.26 -9.02
C LYS A 227 -1.01 -7.86 -10.29
N ARG A 228 0.09 -7.30 -10.79
CA ARG A 228 0.77 -7.81 -12.00
C ARG A 228 1.50 -9.13 -11.73
N ILE A 229 2.16 -9.26 -10.58
CA ILE A 229 2.80 -10.53 -10.14
C ILE A 229 1.72 -11.60 -9.97
N LEU A 230 0.68 -11.30 -9.19
CA LEU A 230 -0.40 -12.25 -8.86
C LEU A 230 -1.13 -12.72 -10.12
N ALA A 231 -1.45 -11.82 -11.06
CA ALA A 231 -2.08 -12.19 -12.33
C ALA A 231 -1.20 -13.11 -13.20
N LYS A 232 0.12 -12.94 -13.19
CA LYS A 232 1.04 -13.85 -13.90
C LYS A 232 1.10 -15.23 -13.24
N ILE A 233 1.10 -15.28 -11.91
CA ILE A 233 1.08 -16.54 -11.16
C ILE A 233 -0.22 -17.30 -11.42
N GLN A 234 -1.36 -16.59 -11.43
CA GLN A 234 -2.65 -17.15 -11.80
C GLN A 234 -2.65 -17.77 -13.21
N GLN A 235 -1.85 -17.24 -14.13
CA GLN A 235 -1.65 -17.77 -15.48
C GLN A 235 -0.70 -19.00 -15.54
N GLY A 236 -0.25 -19.50 -14.39
CA GLY A 236 0.60 -20.69 -14.27
C GLY A 236 2.10 -20.41 -14.27
N MET A 237 2.51 -19.14 -14.20
CA MET A 237 3.93 -18.77 -14.09
C MET A 237 4.45 -19.04 -12.68
N SER A 238 5.71 -19.47 -12.55
CA SER A 238 6.34 -19.57 -11.24
C SER A 238 6.54 -18.19 -10.62
N PHE A 239 6.56 -18.10 -9.28
CA PHE A 239 6.76 -16.82 -8.59
C PHE A 239 8.04 -16.08 -9.05
N PRO A 240 9.23 -16.72 -9.13
CA PRO A 240 10.44 -16.02 -9.57
C PRO A 240 10.35 -15.45 -10.99
N GLU A 241 9.72 -16.19 -11.91
CA GLU A 241 9.50 -15.72 -13.29
C GLU A 241 8.50 -14.56 -13.33
N ALA A 242 7.40 -14.68 -12.59
CA ALA A 242 6.37 -13.64 -12.50
C ALA A 242 6.95 -12.35 -11.91
N PHE A 243 7.77 -12.48 -10.87
CA PHE A 243 8.52 -11.38 -10.27
C PHE A 243 9.44 -10.72 -11.30
N ALA A 244 10.34 -11.49 -11.92
CA ALA A 244 11.35 -10.94 -12.83
C ALA A 244 10.74 -10.27 -14.08
N GLN A 245 9.67 -10.83 -14.65
CA GLN A 245 8.97 -10.18 -15.76
C GLN A 245 8.22 -8.91 -15.35
N THR A 246 7.87 -8.78 -14.07
CA THR A 246 7.10 -7.64 -13.58
C THR A 246 8.00 -6.49 -13.16
N THR A 247 9.07 -6.80 -12.43
CA THR A 247 9.99 -5.84 -11.80
C THR A 247 11.24 -5.58 -12.64
N PHE A 248 11.49 -6.38 -13.68
CA PHE A 248 12.72 -6.40 -14.46
C PHE A 248 13.98 -6.71 -13.64
N MET A 249 13.81 -7.38 -12.50
CA MET A 249 14.89 -7.77 -11.59
C MET A 249 14.67 -9.20 -11.11
N THR A 250 15.74 -9.96 -10.97
CA THR A 250 15.72 -11.22 -10.21
C THR A 250 15.46 -10.96 -8.73
N LEU A 251 15.06 -12.00 -7.99
CA LEU A 251 14.88 -11.90 -6.53
C LEU A 251 16.19 -11.52 -5.82
N THR A 252 17.31 -12.08 -6.26
CA THR A 252 18.64 -11.76 -5.73
C THR A 252 19.03 -10.30 -5.98
N GLU A 253 18.76 -9.76 -7.17
CA GLU A 253 19.02 -8.34 -7.45
C GLU A 253 18.13 -7.43 -6.59
N ALA A 254 16.86 -7.80 -6.38
CA ALA A 254 15.97 -7.05 -5.51
C ALA A 254 16.43 -7.07 -4.04
N GLU A 255 16.93 -8.22 -3.56
CA GLU A 255 17.59 -8.36 -2.26
C GLU A 255 18.81 -7.44 -2.13
N GLU A 256 19.76 -7.55 -3.06
CA GLU A 256 20.99 -6.75 -3.05
C GLU A 256 20.69 -5.25 -3.07
N GLN A 257 19.72 -4.84 -3.89
CA GLN A 257 19.28 -3.46 -3.97
C GLN A 257 18.63 -2.97 -2.67
N PHE A 258 17.73 -3.77 -2.07
CA PHE A 258 17.13 -3.46 -0.78
C PHE A 258 18.21 -3.23 0.28
N TRP A 259 19.12 -4.19 0.47
CA TRP A 259 20.19 -4.08 1.46
C TRP A 259 21.20 -2.97 1.14
N GLY A 260 21.48 -2.74 -0.15
CA GLY A 260 22.30 -1.63 -0.62
C GLY A 260 21.74 -0.27 -0.22
N ARG A 261 20.42 -0.06 -0.36
CA ARG A 261 19.74 1.17 0.07
C ARG A 261 19.79 1.39 1.57
N GLN A 262 19.60 0.33 2.36
CA GLN A 262 19.59 0.44 3.82
C GLN A 262 20.97 0.72 4.41
N THR A 263 22.04 0.20 3.78
CA THR A 263 23.42 0.44 4.25
C THR A 263 23.95 1.84 3.89
N LEU A 264 23.34 2.58 2.95
CA LEU A 264 23.74 3.96 2.65
C LEU A 264 23.59 4.86 3.87
N TRP A 265 22.49 4.78 4.62
CA TRP A 265 22.32 5.57 5.84
C TRP A 265 23.40 5.26 6.88
N ASN A 266 23.72 3.98 7.11
CA ASN A 266 24.78 3.57 8.03
C ASN A 266 26.19 3.95 7.55
N ARG A 267 26.42 4.13 6.24
CA ARG A 267 27.71 4.56 5.69
C ARG A 267 27.91 6.08 5.75
N TRP A 268 26.87 6.85 5.51
CA TRP A 268 26.98 8.30 5.42
C TRP A 268 26.81 8.99 6.77
N ILE A 269 26.04 8.45 7.71
CA ILE A 269 25.88 9.03 9.05
C ILE A 269 27.24 9.17 9.77
N PRO A 270 28.07 8.11 9.92
CA PRO A 270 29.36 8.25 10.61
C PRO A 270 30.32 9.20 9.90
N VAL A 271 30.23 9.31 8.57
CA VAL A 271 31.06 10.25 7.78
C VAL A 271 30.58 11.68 8.01
N ALA A 272 29.27 11.92 7.98
CA ALA A 272 28.66 13.23 8.20
C ALA A 272 28.79 13.71 9.66
N THR A 273 28.74 12.80 10.62
CA THR A 273 28.95 13.08 12.06
C THR A 273 30.40 12.88 12.49
N SER A 274 31.31 12.59 11.56
CA SER A 274 32.73 12.49 11.90
C SER A 274 33.23 13.84 12.43
N SER A 275 34.11 13.81 13.43
CA SER A 275 34.64 15.05 14.02
C SER A 275 35.23 15.99 12.96
N GLY A 276 35.90 15.43 11.94
CA GLY A 276 36.45 16.21 10.83
C GLY A 276 35.39 16.96 10.01
N MET A 277 34.27 16.31 9.69
CA MET A 277 33.19 16.92 8.90
C MET A 277 32.44 18.00 9.70
N VAL A 278 32.22 17.76 11.00
CA VAL A 278 31.62 18.76 11.91
C VAL A 278 32.50 20.00 11.99
N TRP A 279 33.81 19.83 12.21
CA TRP A 279 34.74 20.97 12.22
C TRP A 279 34.80 21.68 10.87
N LEU A 280 34.74 20.97 9.75
CA LEU A 280 34.70 21.55 8.42
C LEU A 280 33.43 22.40 8.20
N ALA A 281 32.27 21.90 8.60
CA ALA A 281 31.01 22.63 8.54
C ALA A 281 31.02 23.90 9.42
N ILE A 282 31.50 23.79 10.66
CA ILE A 282 31.69 24.95 11.57
C ILE A 282 32.64 25.98 10.93
N THR A 283 33.74 25.54 10.33
CA THR A 283 34.72 26.42 9.68
C THR A 283 34.11 27.15 8.48
N LEU A 284 33.35 26.45 7.65
CA LEU A 284 32.64 27.05 6.51
C LEU A 284 31.58 28.06 6.96
N LEU A 285 30.82 27.74 8.01
CA LEU A 285 29.84 28.66 8.61
C LEU A 285 30.53 29.90 9.20
N ALA A 286 31.66 29.74 9.88
CA ALA A 286 32.45 30.85 10.40
C ALA A 286 32.97 31.74 9.26
N PHE A 287 33.47 31.15 8.18
CA PHE A 287 33.92 31.90 7.00
C PHE A 287 32.76 32.62 6.29
N TRP A 288 31.60 31.97 6.18
CA TRP A 288 30.39 32.59 5.63
C TRP A 288 29.88 33.75 6.50
N ALA A 289 29.85 33.56 7.83
CA ALA A 289 29.48 34.61 8.76
C ALA A 289 30.45 35.80 8.69
N PHE A 290 31.75 35.52 8.63
CA PHE A 290 32.80 36.54 8.50
C PHE A 290 32.68 37.33 7.19
N THR A 291 32.48 36.66 6.06
CA THR A 291 32.32 37.33 4.76
C THR A 291 31.03 38.16 4.72
N ARG A 292 29.93 37.66 5.29
CA ARG A 292 28.67 38.40 5.43
C ARG A 292 28.82 39.62 6.35
N GLN A 293 29.52 39.48 7.47
CA GLN A 293 29.78 40.57 8.40
C GLN A 293 30.67 41.64 7.76
N ARG A 294 31.73 41.26 7.04
CA ARG A 294 32.57 42.23 6.31
C ARG A 294 31.80 42.96 5.22
N LYS A 295 30.94 42.28 4.48
CA LYS A 295 30.08 42.93 3.47
C LYS A 295 29.13 43.95 4.11
N ARG A 296 28.51 43.60 5.25
CA ARG A 296 27.66 44.53 6.02
C ARG A 296 28.44 45.73 6.57
N ALA A 297 29.60 45.50 7.17
CA ALA A 297 30.46 46.57 7.70
C ALA A 297 30.99 47.49 6.60
N ALA A 298 31.31 46.95 5.42
CA ALA A 298 31.72 47.75 4.26
C ALA A 298 30.58 48.60 3.69
N ALA A 299 29.34 48.09 3.69
CA ALA A 299 28.16 48.86 3.29
C ALA A 299 27.88 50.02 4.25
N ILE A 300 27.94 49.77 5.57
CA ILE A 300 27.82 50.80 6.59
C ILE A 300 28.91 51.87 6.40
N LYS A 301 30.19 51.48 6.31
CA LYS A 301 31.29 52.45 6.10
C LYS A 301 31.23 53.18 4.75
N LYS A 302 30.41 52.74 3.80
CA LYS A 302 30.16 53.47 2.56
C LYS A 302 29.10 54.56 2.80
N GLN A 303 28.02 54.21 3.49
CA GLN A 303 26.94 55.13 3.85
C GLN A 303 27.42 56.31 4.72
N TRP A 304 28.22 56.05 5.77
CA TRP A 304 28.80 57.10 6.62
C TRP A 304 29.75 58.03 5.85
N ARG A 305 30.34 57.55 4.75
CA ARG A 305 31.25 58.33 3.90
C ARG A 305 30.49 59.16 2.87
N GLU A 306 29.23 58.83 2.60
CA GLU A 306 28.35 59.65 1.77
C GLU A 306 27.71 60.72 2.65
N ASP A 307 27.32 60.38 3.89
CA ASP A 307 26.76 61.33 4.88
C ASP A 307 27.77 62.38 5.37
N ASP A 308 29.07 62.05 5.51
CA ASP A 308 30.14 63.00 5.88
C ASP A 308 30.50 63.99 4.75
N PHE A 309 30.10 63.73 3.50
CA PHE A 309 30.36 64.62 2.35
C PHE A 309 29.20 65.60 2.07
N ASP A 310 28.05 65.44 2.73
CA ASP A 310 26.85 66.29 2.60
C ASP A 310 26.68 67.30 3.78
N LEU A 311 27.73 67.51 4.60
CA LEU A 311 27.84 68.57 5.63
C LEU A 311 28.88 69.63 5.24
#